data_AF-A0A3R6XHW4-F1
#
_entry.id   AF-A0A3R6XHW4-F1
#
_cell.length_a   1.000
_cell.length_b   1.000
_cell.length_c   1.000
_cell.angle_alpha   90.00
_cell.angle_beta   90.00
_cell.angle_gamma   90.00
#
_symmetry.space_group_name_H-M   'P 1'
#
loop_
_entity.id
_entity.type
_entity.pdbx_description
1 polymer ?
#
loop_
_entity_poly.entity_id
_entity_poly.type
_entity_poly.pdbx_seq_one_letter_code
_entity_poly.pdbx_strand_id
1 'polypeptide(L)'
;MRHLYVVAGFLRRSTMHRYDNEDRARTYKRILYGMLIFGCMCAACIIFIFVRMEYAADDEASVYSECIEENSKEKYVIPSGEPIGIYIKTDGVFVVNTEIVDDVEGGHTSPCEGKLKQGDYIVSIDGTEVNTRKQVTDLVNKCHGDCITIGYRRDGVVNKVDITPTRVSESSYKLGLWIKDDISGIGTMTYIDEDSFAALGHSVSDYDTGLEMNSVSGGVYEATILGIDKSSQDNPGKIRGSIMYSTKLIGIVNKNIYSGVTGKLNKNYVKKHYDEEEKVLLGSSEDVSLGKAYIYSRITGELEKYEINIVRIDYDGDVRNLQLKVTDDRLIELTGGIVQGMSGSPIIQDDKLIGAVTHVIVDDPTMGYGIFIENME
;
A
#
# COMPACT_ATOMS: atom_id res chain seq x y z
N MET A 1 24.81 104.65 53.73
CA MET A 1 25.76 103.93 52.83
C MET A 1 26.22 102.60 53.43
N ARG A 2 25.34 101.59 53.57
CA ARG A 2 25.75 100.22 53.94
C ARG A 2 25.11 99.13 53.09
N HIS A 3 24.48 99.49 51.96
CA HIS A 3 23.82 98.54 51.06
C HIS A 3 24.68 98.09 49.87
N LEU A 4 25.83 98.72 49.59
CA LEU A 4 26.58 98.38 48.36
C LEU A 4 27.53 97.17 48.48
N TYR A 5 27.95 96.77 49.68
CA TYR A 5 28.93 95.66 49.83
C TYR A 5 28.30 94.25 49.86
N VAL A 6 27.00 94.13 50.07
CA VAL A 6 26.31 92.82 50.13
C VAL A 6 26.00 92.28 48.73
N VAL A 7 25.84 93.15 47.73
CA VAL A 7 25.40 92.74 46.37
C VAL A 7 26.51 92.07 45.56
N ALA A 8 27.78 92.47 45.75
CA ALA A 8 28.90 91.93 44.98
C ALA A 8 29.24 90.45 45.32
N GLY A 9 29.02 90.03 46.58
CA GLY A 9 29.28 88.65 47.01
C GLY A 9 28.24 87.63 46.50
N PHE A 10 27.00 88.08 46.29
CA PHE A 10 25.89 87.21 45.85
C PHE A 10 25.94 86.91 44.34
N LEU A 11 26.37 87.89 43.53
CA LEU A 11 26.50 87.73 42.08
C LEU A 11 27.58 86.72 41.68
N ARG A 12 28.68 86.60 42.44
CA ARG A 12 29.80 85.70 42.10
C ARG A 12 29.51 84.21 42.39
N ARG A 13 28.66 83.89 43.36
CA ARG A 13 28.18 82.50 43.61
C ARG A 13 27.08 82.07 42.63
N SER A 14 26.34 83.03 42.08
CA SER A 14 25.18 82.73 41.21
C SER A 14 25.59 82.39 39.77
N THR A 15 26.72 82.91 39.29
CA THR A 15 27.24 82.65 37.94
C THR A 15 27.92 81.28 37.80
N MET A 16 28.59 80.78 38.84
CA MET A 16 29.26 79.47 38.82
C MET A 16 28.26 78.30 38.85
N HIS A 17 27.10 78.46 39.51
CA HIS A 17 26.03 77.44 39.53
C HIS A 17 25.21 77.35 38.23
N ARG A 18 25.19 78.43 37.42
CA ARG A 18 24.49 78.44 36.11
C ARG A 18 25.24 77.67 35.03
N TYR A 19 26.58 77.72 35.04
CA TYR A 19 27.41 77.11 34.01
C TYR A 19 27.35 75.56 34.02
N ASP A 20 27.28 74.95 35.21
CA ASP A 20 27.23 73.48 35.39
C ASP A 20 25.86 72.88 34.99
N ASN A 21 24.79 73.67 35.07
CA ASN A 21 23.43 73.24 34.69
C ASN A 21 23.20 73.26 33.16
N GLU A 22 23.85 74.15 32.41
CA GLU A 22 23.69 74.24 30.95
C GLU A 22 24.38 73.11 30.19
N ASP A 23 25.51 72.60 30.68
CA ASP A 23 26.21 71.45 30.08
C ASP A 23 25.50 70.12 30.39
N ARG A 24 24.93 69.97 31.59
CA ARG A 24 24.05 68.84 31.92
C ARG A 24 22.80 68.81 31.05
N ALA A 25 22.16 69.96 30.84
CA ALA A 25 20.97 70.05 29.98
C ALA A 25 21.26 69.71 28.51
N ARG A 26 22.42 70.11 27.97
CA ARG A 26 22.84 69.72 26.61
C ARG A 26 23.12 68.23 26.49
N THR A 27 23.74 67.63 27.51
CA THR A 27 24.02 66.19 27.55
C THR A 27 22.72 65.38 27.60
N TYR A 28 21.77 65.78 28.45
CA TYR A 28 20.45 65.15 28.53
C TYR A 28 19.67 65.24 27.22
N LYS A 29 19.69 66.38 26.53
CA LYS A 29 19.04 66.52 25.21
C LYS A 29 19.65 65.57 24.17
N ARG A 30 20.97 65.42 24.14
CA ARG A 30 21.65 64.50 23.21
C ARG A 30 21.28 63.04 23.49
N ILE A 31 21.22 62.64 24.76
CA ILE A 31 20.77 61.29 25.15
C ILE A 31 19.31 61.07 24.75
N LEU A 32 18.43 62.06 24.99
CA LEU A 32 17.01 61.97 24.63
C LEU A 32 16.81 61.84 23.12
N TYR A 33 17.52 62.62 22.31
CA TYR A 33 17.49 62.48 20.84
C TYR A 33 18.05 61.14 20.38
N GLY A 34 19.11 60.63 21.01
CA GLY A 34 19.64 59.30 20.73
C GLY A 34 18.64 58.19 21.01
N MET A 35 17.92 58.26 22.14
CA MET A 35 16.86 57.30 22.49
C MET A 35 15.66 57.39 21.52
N LEU A 36 15.30 58.60 21.07
CA LEU A 36 14.23 58.80 20.10
C LEU A 36 14.58 58.15 18.75
N ILE A 37 15.79 58.40 18.23
CA ILE A 37 16.26 57.83 16.96
C ILE A 37 16.32 56.31 17.05
N PHE A 38 16.84 55.77 18.15
CA PHE A 38 16.88 54.33 18.39
C PHE A 38 15.47 53.72 18.41
N GLY A 39 14.51 54.36 19.09
CA GLY A 39 13.12 53.94 19.10
C GLY A 39 12.48 53.91 17.71
N CYS A 40 12.74 54.94 16.89
CA CYS A 40 12.26 54.97 15.50
C CYS A 40 12.87 53.86 14.63
N MET A 41 14.16 53.54 14.81
CA MET A 41 14.80 52.44 14.10
C MET A 41 14.21 51.08 14.50
N CYS A 42 13.96 50.85 15.79
CA CYS A 42 13.32 49.63 16.26
C CYS A 42 11.90 49.46 15.68
N ALA A 43 11.11 50.54 15.65
CA ALA A 43 9.78 50.51 15.04
C ALA A 43 9.83 50.17 13.54
N ALA A 44 10.78 50.75 12.78
CA ALA A 44 10.96 50.43 11.37
C ALA A 44 11.38 48.97 11.14
N CYS A 45 12.26 48.42 11.98
CA CYS A 45 12.64 47.01 11.92
C CYS A 45 11.45 46.09 12.22
N ILE A 46 10.62 46.43 13.21
CA ILE A 46 9.42 45.65 13.55
C ILE A 46 8.43 45.65 12.38
N ILE A 47 8.17 46.81 11.78
CA ILE A 47 7.29 46.92 10.60
C ILE A 47 7.84 46.09 9.44
N PHE A 48 9.16 46.15 9.18
CA PHE A 48 9.78 45.36 8.11
C PHE A 48 9.66 43.84 8.35
N ILE A 49 9.79 43.39 9.61
CA ILE A 49 9.59 41.99 9.98
C ILE A 49 8.13 41.58 9.78
N PHE A 50 7.16 42.40 10.22
CA PHE A 50 5.73 42.10 10.01
C PHE A 50 5.37 42.02 8.53
N VAL A 51 5.83 42.98 7.72
CA VAL A 51 5.60 42.97 6.27
C VAL A 51 6.24 41.72 5.62
N ARG A 52 7.47 41.36 6.02
CA ARG A 52 8.14 40.13 5.54
C ARG A 52 7.38 38.86 5.93
N MET A 53 6.80 38.81 7.12
CA MET A 53 6.00 37.67 7.58
C MET A 53 4.68 37.55 6.81
N GLU A 54 4.04 38.67 6.48
CA GLU A 54 2.79 38.70 5.72
C GLU A 54 3.01 38.26 4.26
N TYR A 55 4.07 38.73 3.60
CA TYR A 55 4.45 38.23 2.27
C TYR A 55 4.84 36.75 2.27
N ALA A 56 5.51 36.27 3.32
CA ALA A 56 5.85 34.85 3.43
C ALA A 56 4.62 33.96 3.64
N ALA A 57 3.60 34.45 4.36
CA ALA A 57 2.34 33.75 4.57
C ALA A 57 1.48 33.71 3.30
N ASP A 58 1.46 34.79 2.51
CA ASP A 58 0.78 34.83 1.21
C ASP A 58 1.43 33.89 0.19
N ASP A 59 2.77 33.85 0.13
CA ASP A 59 3.49 32.90 -0.73
C ASP A 59 3.22 31.45 -0.32
N GLU A 60 3.27 31.11 0.97
CA GLU A 60 2.89 29.78 1.46
C GLU A 60 1.43 29.44 1.10
N ALA A 61 0.48 30.34 1.37
CA ALA A 61 -0.92 30.12 1.06
C ALA A 61 -1.18 29.92 -0.45
N SER A 62 -0.45 30.64 -1.31
CA SER A 62 -0.54 30.48 -2.76
C SER A 62 -0.02 29.13 -3.24
N VAL A 63 1.11 28.67 -2.70
CA VAL A 63 1.69 27.36 -3.00
C VAL A 63 0.77 26.23 -2.51
N TYR A 64 0.20 26.37 -1.30
CA TYR A 64 -0.79 25.41 -0.79
C TYR A 64 -2.07 25.39 -1.64
N SER A 65 -2.54 26.54 -2.13
CA SER A 65 -3.71 26.62 -3.02
C SER A 65 -3.44 25.96 -4.37
N GLU A 66 -2.26 26.18 -4.96
CA GLU A 66 -1.88 25.60 -6.26
C GLU A 66 -1.68 24.08 -6.17
N CYS A 67 -1.15 23.57 -5.05
CA CYS A 67 -1.08 22.12 -4.77
C CYS A 67 -2.46 21.46 -4.54
N ILE A 68 -3.47 22.21 -4.07
CA ILE A 68 -4.84 21.69 -3.90
C ILE A 68 -5.58 21.64 -5.25
N GLU A 69 -5.37 22.61 -6.15
CA GLU A 69 -6.03 22.58 -7.46
C GLU A 69 -5.52 21.44 -8.36
N GLU A 70 -4.24 21.05 -8.29
CA GLU A 70 -3.72 19.92 -9.07
C GLU A 70 -4.29 18.54 -8.64
N ASN A 71 -4.84 18.41 -7.43
CA ASN A 71 -5.35 17.14 -6.90
C ASN A 71 -6.88 16.95 -7.04
N SER A 72 -7.57 17.77 -7.83
CA SER A 72 -9.04 17.78 -7.92
C SER A 72 -9.62 17.35 -9.27
N LYS A 73 -8.83 16.71 -10.13
CA LYS A 73 -9.39 16.17 -11.37
C LYS A 73 -10.11 14.87 -11.06
N GLU A 74 -11.44 14.92 -11.09
CA GLU A 74 -12.30 13.73 -11.06
C GLU A 74 -11.76 12.64 -11.99
N LYS A 75 -11.39 11.48 -11.41
CA LYS A 75 -10.82 10.35 -12.14
C LYS A 75 -11.94 9.37 -12.47
N TYR A 76 -12.07 9.00 -13.74
CA TYR A 76 -13.09 8.08 -14.22
C TYR A 76 -12.46 6.78 -14.69
N VAL A 77 -12.93 5.65 -14.19
CA VAL A 77 -12.38 4.31 -14.46
C VAL A 77 -13.48 3.35 -14.92
N ILE A 78 -13.10 2.27 -15.60
CA ILE A 78 -14.04 1.23 -16.04
C ILE A 78 -14.08 0.14 -14.96
N PRO A 79 -15.22 -0.10 -14.29
CA PRO A 79 -15.36 -1.23 -13.36
C PRO A 79 -15.46 -2.53 -14.17
N SER A 80 -14.49 -3.43 -13.99
CA SER A 80 -14.35 -4.62 -14.83
C SER A 80 -15.18 -5.80 -14.32
N GLY A 81 -14.90 -6.28 -13.12
CA GLY A 81 -15.51 -7.50 -12.59
C GLY A 81 -15.16 -8.77 -13.36
N GLU A 82 -14.19 -8.73 -14.30
CA GLU A 82 -13.81 -9.88 -15.12
C GLU A 82 -12.96 -10.87 -14.34
N PRO A 83 -13.32 -12.17 -14.31
CA PRO A 83 -12.43 -13.20 -13.81
C PRO A 83 -11.17 -13.31 -14.68
N ILE A 84 -10.00 -13.20 -14.04
CA ILE A 84 -8.70 -13.23 -14.71
C ILE A 84 -7.79 -14.28 -14.09
N GLY A 85 -6.93 -14.86 -14.92
CA GLY A 85 -5.83 -15.67 -14.47
C GLY A 85 -4.66 -14.79 -14.06
N ILE A 86 -4.16 -14.95 -12.84
CA ILE A 86 -2.98 -14.24 -12.35
C ILE A 86 -1.86 -15.24 -12.22
N TYR A 87 -0.66 -14.84 -12.64
CA TYR A 87 0.57 -15.55 -12.37
C TYR A 87 1.63 -14.56 -11.94
N ILE A 88 2.18 -14.79 -10.76
CA ILE A 88 3.18 -13.97 -10.11
C ILE A 88 4.44 -14.81 -9.98
N LYS A 89 5.48 -14.36 -10.67
CA LYS A 89 6.79 -14.97 -10.56
C LYS A 89 7.45 -14.44 -9.29
N THR A 90 7.89 -15.36 -8.45
CA THR A 90 8.63 -15.02 -7.24
C THR A 90 10.10 -14.87 -7.58
N ASP A 91 10.77 -13.95 -6.90
CA ASP A 91 12.22 -13.83 -6.95
C ASP A 91 12.79 -14.79 -5.89
N GLY A 92 13.27 -15.95 -6.33
CA GLY A 92 13.57 -17.08 -5.45
C GLY A 92 12.35 -17.95 -5.09
N VAL A 93 12.59 -19.02 -4.33
CA VAL A 93 11.60 -20.02 -3.93
C VAL A 93 11.21 -19.81 -2.47
N PHE A 94 9.93 -19.53 -2.22
CA PHE A 94 9.37 -19.23 -0.91
C PHE A 94 9.34 -20.46 0.02
N VAL A 95 9.75 -20.25 1.28
CA VAL A 95 9.67 -21.23 2.35
C VAL A 95 8.37 -21.04 3.11
N VAL A 96 7.48 -22.02 3.00
CA VAL A 96 6.18 -22.05 3.70
C VAL A 96 6.35 -22.62 5.11
N ASN A 97 7.10 -23.71 5.24
CA ASN A 97 7.34 -24.35 6.53
C ASN A 97 8.56 -25.28 6.50
N THR A 98 9.03 -25.69 7.68
CA THR A 98 9.99 -26.78 7.87
C THR A 98 9.27 -28.04 8.34
N GLU A 99 9.69 -29.21 7.88
CA GLU A 99 9.12 -30.51 8.26
C GLU A 99 10.20 -31.50 8.70
N ILE A 100 9.76 -32.55 9.41
CA ILE A 100 10.59 -33.71 9.71
C ILE A 100 10.69 -34.59 8.47
N VAL A 101 11.88 -35.10 8.22
CA VAL A 101 12.23 -36.02 7.14
C VAL A 101 12.68 -37.33 7.76
N ASP A 102 12.13 -38.42 7.24
CA ASP A 102 12.58 -39.78 7.58
C ASP A 102 13.73 -40.17 6.65
N ASP A 103 14.85 -40.60 7.23
CA ASP A 103 15.99 -41.11 6.47
C ASP A 103 15.84 -42.60 6.13
N VAL A 104 16.73 -43.10 5.27
CA VAL A 104 16.73 -44.52 4.84
C VAL A 104 17.04 -45.53 5.95
N GLU A 105 17.55 -45.07 7.10
CA GLU A 105 17.89 -45.89 8.27
C GLU A 105 16.82 -45.81 9.40
N GLY A 106 15.74 -45.05 9.17
CA GLY A 106 14.65 -44.85 10.13
C GLY A 106 14.92 -43.72 11.13
N GLY A 107 15.92 -42.87 10.89
CA GLY A 107 16.13 -41.63 11.63
C GLY A 107 15.16 -40.53 11.21
N HIS A 108 14.88 -39.61 12.14
CA HIS A 108 13.96 -38.49 11.95
C HIS A 108 14.72 -37.18 12.14
N THR A 109 14.83 -36.36 11.10
CA THR A 109 15.61 -35.11 11.13
C THR A 109 14.82 -33.97 10.49
N SER A 110 15.08 -32.73 10.91
CA SER A 110 14.62 -31.54 10.17
C SER A 110 15.84 -30.67 9.81
N PRO A 111 16.48 -30.89 8.65
CA PRO A 111 17.76 -30.26 8.31
C PRO A 111 17.78 -28.74 8.37
N CYS A 112 16.63 -28.12 8.11
CA CYS A 112 16.43 -26.67 8.05
C CYS A 112 15.82 -26.06 9.31
N GLU A 113 15.40 -26.87 10.29
CA GLU A 113 14.80 -26.36 11.52
C GLU A 113 15.76 -25.41 12.25
N GLY A 114 15.25 -24.24 12.65
CA GLY A 114 16.02 -23.18 13.30
C GLY A 114 16.99 -22.42 12.39
N LYS A 115 17.18 -22.84 11.13
CA LYS A 115 18.06 -22.21 10.14
C LYS A 115 17.26 -21.36 9.15
N LEU A 116 16.29 -21.98 8.50
CA LEU A 116 15.32 -21.32 7.63
C LEU A 116 13.98 -21.21 8.37
N LYS A 117 13.19 -20.21 8.00
CA LYS A 117 11.88 -19.92 8.61
C LYS A 117 10.87 -19.67 7.51
N GLN A 118 9.60 -19.88 7.87
CA GLN A 118 8.47 -19.38 7.08
C GLN A 118 8.70 -17.90 6.74
N GLY A 119 8.58 -17.56 5.46
CA GLY A 119 8.87 -16.21 4.98
C GLY A 119 10.17 -16.05 4.19
N ASP A 120 11.11 -16.98 4.34
CA ASP A 120 12.37 -16.90 3.62
C ASP A 120 12.18 -17.19 2.13
N TYR A 121 12.96 -16.51 1.28
CA TYR A 121 13.08 -16.86 -0.15
C TYR A 121 14.42 -17.50 -0.40
N ILE A 122 14.45 -18.76 -0.84
CA ILE A 122 15.66 -19.42 -1.32
C ILE A 122 16.02 -18.80 -2.67
N VAL A 123 17.14 -18.09 -2.72
CA VAL A 123 17.60 -17.38 -3.93
C VAL A 123 18.79 -18.08 -4.58
N SER A 124 19.55 -18.90 -3.84
CA SER A 124 20.63 -19.71 -4.42
C SER A 124 20.95 -20.96 -3.60
N ILE A 125 21.57 -21.95 -4.25
CA ILE A 125 22.18 -23.13 -3.64
C ILE A 125 23.58 -23.28 -4.22
N ASP A 126 24.60 -23.32 -3.34
CA ASP A 126 26.03 -23.36 -3.70
C ASP A 126 26.43 -22.28 -4.72
N GLY A 127 25.86 -21.08 -4.56
CA GLY A 127 26.10 -19.93 -5.44
C GLY A 127 25.38 -20.01 -6.80
N THR A 128 24.64 -21.08 -7.08
CA THR A 128 23.77 -21.17 -8.26
C THR A 128 22.40 -20.58 -7.94
N GLU A 129 21.96 -19.58 -8.71
CA GLU A 129 20.65 -18.95 -8.54
C GLU A 129 19.51 -19.96 -8.79
N VAL A 130 18.46 -19.87 -7.96
CA VAL A 130 17.26 -20.72 -8.08
C VAL A 130 16.00 -19.88 -8.04
N ASN A 131 15.04 -20.25 -8.89
CA ASN A 131 13.75 -19.58 -9.00
C ASN A 131 12.57 -20.57 -9.08
N THR A 132 12.84 -21.88 -9.06
CA THR A 132 11.80 -22.92 -9.15
C THR A 132 12.07 -24.03 -8.15
N ARG A 133 11.01 -24.68 -7.66
CA ARG A 133 11.12 -25.86 -6.77
C ARG A 133 11.90 -26.98 -7.43
N LYS A 134 11.76 -27.12 -8.75
CA LYS A 134 12.53 -28.09 -9.53
C LYS A 134 14.03 -27.82 -9.46
N GLN A 135 14.47 -26.57 -9.63
CA GLN A 135 15.89 -26.22 -9.52
C GLN A 135 16.44 -26.51 -8.11
N VAL A 136 15.68 -26.17 -7.06
CA VAL A 136 16.04 -26.51 -5.67
C VAL A 136 16.21 -28.01 -5.51
N THR A 137 15.22 -28.80 -5.94
CA THR A 137 15.25 -30.27 -5.85
C THR A 137 16.41 -30.87 -6.63
N ASP A 138 16.64 -30.39 -7.86
CA ASP A 138 17.71 -30.90 -8.73
C ASP A 138 19.11 -30.59 -8.15
N LEU A 139 19.32 -29.41 -7.56
CA LEU A 139 20.58 -29.03 -6.92
C LEU A 139 20.80 -29.79 -5.61
N VAL A 140 19.77 -29.93 -4.78
CA VAL A 140 19.84 -30.73 -3.54
C VAL A 140 20.17 -32.19 -3.86
N ASN A 141 19.60 -32.78 -4.90
CA ASN A 141 19.93 -34.17 -5.26
C ASN A 141 21.34 -34.34 -5.84
N LYS A 142 21.95 -33.27 -6.38
CA LYS A 142 23.33 -33.27 -6.88
C LYS A 142 24.39 -33.19 -5.78
N CYS A 143 24.02 -32.81 -4.55
CA CYS A 143 24.99 -32.74 -3.45
C CYS A 143 25.43 -34.12 -2.95
N HIS A 144 24.70 -35.18 -3.28
CA HIS A 144 24.99 -36.54 -2.81
C HIS A 144 25.16 -36.68 -1.27
N GLY A 145 24.48 -35.81 -0.51
CA GLY A 145 24.52 -35.77 0.96
C GLY A 145 25.57 -34.82 1.53
N ASP A 146 26.37 -34.17 0.69
CA ASP A 146 27.32 -33.15 1.13
C ASP A 146 26.59 -31.91 1.66
N CYS A 147 27.30 -31.18 2.52
CA CYS A 147 26.80 -29.90 3.03
C CYS A 147 26.69 -28.89 1.88
N ILE A 148 25.53 -28.25 1.76
CA ILE A 148 25.25 -27.20 0.77
C ILE A 148 25.06 -25.85 1.45
N THR A 149 25.48 -24.78 0.80
CA THR A 149 25.22 -23.40 1.23
C THR A 149 23.95 -22.89 0.55
N ILE A 150 22.91 -22.64 1.35
CA ILE A 150 21.68 -21.99 0.88
C ILE A 150 21.80 -20.49 1.05
N GLY A 151 21.72 -19.75 -0.05
CA GLY A 151 21.46 -18.31 -0.02
C GLY A 151 19.96 -18.06 0.09
N TYR A 152 19.55 -17.32 1.12
CA TYR A 152 18.14 -17.00 1.36
C TYR A 152 17.97 -15.53 1.65
N ARG A 153 16.82 -14.96 1.25
CA ARG A 153 16.45 -13.59 1.57
C ARG A 153 15.41 -13.56 2.67
N ARG A 154 15.66 -12.73 3.69
CA ARG A 154 14.76 -12.44 4.81
C ARG A 154 14.77 -10.93 5.04
N ASP A 155 13.59 -10.32 5.13
CA ASP A 155 13.42 -8.87 5.33
C ASP A 155 14.21 -8.02 4.32
N GLY A 156 14.25 -8.47 3.05
CA GLY A 156 14.99 -7.81 1.97
C GLY A 156 16.51 -8.06 1.98
N VAL A 157 17.06 -8.70 3.00
CA VAL A 157 18.51 -8.96 3.13
C VAL A 157 18.83 -10.40 2.73
N VAL A 158 19.81 -10.56 1.85
CA VAL A 158 20.33 -11.88 1.46
C VAL A 158 21.35 -12.38 2.49
N ASN A 159 21.07 -13.55 3.06
CA ASN A 159 21.85 -14.27 4.04
C ASN A 159 22.29 -15.62 3.47
N LYS A 160 23.20 -16.32 4.15
CA LYS A 160 23.65 -17.67 3.79
C LYS A 160 23.59 -18.59 5.00
N VAL A 161 23.28 -19.86 4.77
CA VAL A 161 23.33 -20.90 5.80
C VAL A 161 23.74 -22.24 5.21
N ASP A 162 24.54 -22.98 5.97
CA ASP A 162 25.01 -24.31 5.59
C ASP A 162 24.08 -25.40 6.14
N ILE A 163 23.62 -26.28 5.25
CA ILE A 163 22.66 -27.33 5.54
C ILE A 163 23.16 -28.64 4.94
N THR A 164 23.07 -29.72 5.72
CA THR A 164 23.34 -31.08 5.25
C THR A 164 22.00 -31.75 4.93
N PRO A 165 21.71 -32.07 3.65
CA PRO A 165 20.44 -32.69 3.28
C PRO A 165 20.32 -34.12 3.81
N THR A 166 19.11 -34.53 4.16
CA THR A 166 18.83 -35.89 4.62
C THR A 166 18.55 -36.81 3.44
N ARG A 167 19.23 -37.96 3.40
CA ARG A 167 19.05 -38.96 2.36
C ARG A 167 17.77 -39.76 2.62
N VAL A 168 16.84 -39.71 1.67
CA VAL A 168 15.54 -40.40 1.76
C VAL A 168 15.41 -41.60 0.81
N SER A 169 16.30 -41.70 -0.19
CA SER A 169 16.44 -42.88 -1.04
C SER A 169 17.83 -42.94 -1.69
N GLU A 170 18.06 -43.88 -2.61
CA GLU A 170 19.39 -44.05 -3.24
C GLU A 170 19.93 -42.77 -3.88
N SER A 171 19.06 -41.96 -4.50
CA SER A 171 19.41 -40.75 -5.25
C SER A 171 18.58 -39.52 -4.87
N SER A 172 17.87 -39.59 -3.74
CA SER A 172 17.00 -38.49 -3.27
C SER A 172 17.42 -37.99 -1.90
N TYR A 173 17.51 -36.66 -1.80
CA TYR A 173 17.85 -35.93 -0.61
C TYR A 173 16.79 -34.85 -0.37
N LYS A 174 16.46 -34.61 0.89
CA LYS A 174 15.48 -33.60 1.30
C LYS A 174 16.07 -32.66 2.35
N LEU A 175 15.61 -31.43 2.29
CA LEU A 175 15.93 -30.37 3.26
C LEU A 175 14.93 -30.28 4.42
N GLY A 176 13.82 -31.02 4.36
CA GLY A 176 12.70 -30.84 5.28
C GLY A 176 12.06 -29.47 5.13
N LEU A 177 11.83 -29.04 3.89
CA LEU A 177 11.20 -27.77 3.56
C LEU A 177 9.94 -27.99 2.76
N TRP A 178 8.87 -27.33 3.17
CA TRP A 178 7.73 -27.06 2.31
C TRP A 178 7.99 -25.74 1.59
N ILE A 179 8.14 -25.82 0.27
CA ILE A 179 8.50 -24.69 -0.58
C ILE A 179 7.46 -24.44 -1.66
N LYS A 180 7.36 -23.19 -2.10
CA LYS A 180 6.52 -22.73 -3.21
C LYS A 180 7.35 -21.81 -4.11
N ASP A 181 7.26 -21.98 -5.41
CA ASP A 181 7.83 -21.06 -6.39
C ASP A 181 6.76 -20.02 -6.76
N ASP A 182 6.06 -20.19 -7.86
CA ASP A 182 5.17 -19.16 -8.37
C ASP A 182 3.80 -19.17 -7.69
N ILE A 183 3.17 -18.00 -7.62
CA ILE A 183 1.78 -17.89 -7.18
C ILE A 183 0.87 -17.74 -8.39
N SER A 184 -0.15 -18.60 -8.47
CA SER A 184 -1.09 -18.57 -9.58
C SER A 184 -2.51 -18.86 -9.10
N GLY A 185 -3.49 -18.27 -9.76
CA GLY A 185 -4.88 -18.46 -9.40
C GLY A 185 -5.85 -17.66 -10.27
N ILE A 186 -7.14 -17.86 -10.02
CA ILE A 186 -8.20 -17.04 -10.59
C ILE A 186 -8.51 -15.94 -9.59
N GLY A 187 -8.43 -14.70 -10.05
CA GLY A 187 -8.88 -13.51 -9.33
C GLY A 187 -9.90 -12.75 -10.15
N THR A 188 -10.31 -11.59 -9.66
CA THR A 188 -11.16 -10.66 -10.41
C THR A 188 -10.41 -9.37 -10.69
N MET A 189 -10.52 -8.89 -11.93
CA MET A 189 -10.10 -7.57 -12.35
C MET A 189 -11.06 -6.54 -11.74
N THR A 190 -10.51 -5.59 -10.98
CA THR A 190 -11.33 -4.57 -10.30
C THR A 190 -11.67 -3.46 -11.27
N TYR A 191 -10.70 -2.67 -11.70
CA TYR A 191 -10.95 -1.58 -12.64
C TYR A 191 -9.81 -1.40 -13.63
N ILE A 192 -10.14 -0.69 -14.72
CA ILE A 192 -9.22 -0.31 -15.77
C ILE A 192 -9.22 1.21 -15.90
N ASP A 193 -8.03 1.79 -15.92
CA ASP A 193 -7.76 3.19 -16.21
C ASP A 193 -6.84 3.28 -17.43
N GLU A 194 -7.42 3.62 -18.58
CA GLU A 194 -6.80 3.49 -19.89
C GLU A 194 -6.27 2.07 -20.16
N ASP A 195 -4.95 1.86 -20.08
CA ASP A 195 -4.30 0.56 -20.20
C ASP A 195 -3.77 0.02 -18.87
N SER A 196 -3.92 0.77 -17.79
CA SER A 196 -3.52 0.37 -16.44
C SER A 196 -4.68 -0.34 -15.76
N PHE A 197 -4.37 -1.29 -14.89
CA PHE A 197 -5.39 -2.03 -14.16
C PHE A 197 -5.05 -2.16 -12.69
N ALA A 198 -6.10 -2.30 -11.88
CA ALA A 198 -6.02 -2.87 -10.55
C ALA A 198 -6.91 -4.11 -10.48
N ALA A 199 -6.40 -5.15 -9.81
CA ALA A 199 -7.08 -6.42 -9.64
C ALA A 199 -6.87 -6.92 -8.23
N LEU A 200 -7.81 -7.77 -7.78
CA LEU A 200 -7.89 -8.26 -6.41
C LEU A 200 -8.17 -7.14 -5.40
N GLY A 201 -8.60 -7.51 -4.19
CA GLY A 201 -8.75 -6.57 -3.07
C GLY A 201 -7.80 -6.89 -1.91
N HIS A 202 -6.77 -7.68 -2.16
CA HIS A 202 -5.74 -8.05 -1.19
C HIS A 202 -4.49 -8.52 -1.95
N SER A 203 -3.35 -8.49 -1.26
CA SER A 203 -2.11 -9.05 -1.81
C SER A 203 -2.32 -10.48 -2.26
N VAL A 204 -1.66 -10.83 -3.38
CA VAL A 204 -1.40 -12.23 -3.68
C VAL A 204 -0.30 -12.67 -2.72
N SER A 205 -0.72 -13.02 -1.53
CA SER A 205 0.08 -13.72 -0.53
C SER A 205 -0.31 -15.19 -0.55
N ASP A 206 0.62 -16.07 -0.18
CA ASP A 206 0.22 -17.42 0.17
C ASP A 206 -0.71 -17.32 1.38
N TYR A 207 -1.96 -17.76 1.22
CA TYR A 207 -2.98 -17.78 2.29
C TYR A 207 -2.46 -18.46 3.57
N ASP A 208 -1.43 -19.30 3.43
CA ASP A 208 -0.77 -20.02 4.50
C ASP A 208 0.21 -19.16 5.34
N THR A 209 0.65 -17.98 4.88
CA THR A 209 1.79 -17.28 5.51
C THR A 209 1.63 -15.80 5.80
N GLY A 210 0.71 -15.07 5.14
CA GLY A 210 0.44 -13.65 5.45
C GLY A 210 1.62 -12.69 5.30
N LEU A 211 2.66 -13.06 4.53
CA LEU A 211 3.90 -12.28 4.37
C LEU A 211 3.96 -11.57 3.00
N GLU A 212 4.49 -10.36 3.02
CA GLU A 212 4.59 -9.43 1.89
C GLU A 212 5.63 -9.86 0.84
N MET A 213 5.33 -9.61 -0.45
CA MET A 213 6.21 -9.94 -1.58
C MET A 213 6.68 -8.68 -2.31
N ASN A 214 7.87 -8.17 -1.96
CA ASN A 214 8.29 -6.82 -2.35
C ASN A 214 8.97 -6.65 -3.72
N SER A 215 8.90 -7.62 -4.64
CA SER A 215 9.35 -7.44 -6.03
C SER A 215 8.79 -8.55 -6.92
N VAL A 216 7.79 -8.22 -7.75
CA VAL A 216 7.10 -9.20 -8.58
C VAL A 216 7.06 -8.73 -10.03
N SER A 217 7.48 -9.62 -10.93
CA SER A 217 7.06 -9.58 -12.33
C SER A 217 6.06 -10.72 -12.55
N GLY A 218 4.98 -10.47 -13.27
CA GLY A 218 3.95 -11.47 -13.48
C GLY A 218 3.15 -11.21 -14.74
N GLY A 219 2.20 -12.10 -15.03
CA GLY A 219 1.30 -11.98 -16.15
C GLY A 219 -0.14 -12.03 -15.70
N VAL A 220 -0.98 -11.31 -16.44
CA VAL A 220 -2.44 -11.45 -16.39
C VAL A 220 -2.89 -12.17 -17.65
N TYR A 221 -3.80 -13.13 -17.48
CA TYR A 221 -4.24 -14.05 -18.50
C TYR A 221 -5.77 -14.10 -18.55
N GLU A 222 -6.35 -14.38 -19.72
CA GLU A 222 -7.76 -14.73 -19.78
C GLU A 222 -8.02 -16.01 -18.96
N ALA A 223 -9.05 -15.98 -18.11
CA ALA A 223 -9.57 -17.17 -17.45
C ALA A 223 -10.84 -17.65 -18.14
N THR A 224 -10.99 -18.96 -18.30
CA THR A 224 -12.25 -19.57 -18.73
C THR A 224 -12.96 -20.17 -17.54
N ILE A 225 -14.15 -19.69 -17.22
CA ILE A 225 -14.97 -20.25 -16.15
C ILE A 225 -15.64 -21.53 -16.64
N LEU A 226 -15.37 -22.64 -15.94
CA LEU A 226 -15.91 -23.96 -16.21
C LEU A 226 -17.09 -24.30 -15.29
N GLY A 227 -17.18 -23.64 -14.14
CA GLY A 227 -18.27 -23.80 -13.19
C GLY A 227 -18.00 -23.08 -11.88
N ILE A 228 -18.94 -23.20 -10.93
CA ILE A 228 -18.84 -22.58 -9.61
C ILE A 228 -19.18 -23.66 -8.58
N ASP A 229 -18.28 -23.87 -7.63
CA ASP A 229 -18.61 -24.52 -6.37
C ASP A 229 -19.33 -23.50 -5.50
N LYS A 230 -20.60 -23.76 -5.17
CA LYS A 230 -21.37 -22.86 -4.32
C LYS A 230 -20.79 -22.85 -2.91
N SER A 231 -20.70 -21.66 -2.32
CA SER A 231 -20.44 -21.50 -0.90
C SER A 231 -21.60 -22.05 -0.08
N SER A 232 -21.26 -22.60 1.07
CA SER A 232 -22.20 -22.96 2.13
C SER A 232 -21.53 -22.69 3.47
N GLN A 233 -22.32 -22.72 4.55
CA GLN A 233 -21.79 -22.54 5.89
C GLN A 233 -20.58 -23.46 6.13
N ASP A 234 -19.51 -22.87 6.67
CA ASP A 234 -18.20 -23.50 6.95
C ASP A 234 -17.43 -24.00 5.70
N ASN A 235 -17.96 -23.80 4.49
CA ASN A 235 -17.35 -24.24 3.24
C ASN A 235 -17.38 -23.13 2.19
N PRO A 236 -16.34 -22.28 2.15
CA PRO A 236 -16.16 -21.32 1.08
C PRO A 236 -16.13 -22.02 -0.28
N GLY A 237 -17.08 -21.66 -1.13
CA GLY A 237 -17.12 -22.10 -2.51
C GLY A 237 -16.01 -21.43 -3.33
N LYS A 238 -15.91 -21.81 -4.61
CA LYS A 238 -14.86 -21.29 -5.50
C LYS A 238 -15.29 -21.27 -6.95
N ILE A 239 -14.75 -20.32 -7.69
CA ILE A 239 -14.78 -20.32 -9.15
C ILE A 239 -13.87 -21.46 -9.65
N ARG A 240 -14.46 -22.37 -10.44
CA ARG A 240 -13.71 -23.41 -11.16
C ARG A 240 -13.46 -22.89 -12.58
N GLY A 241 -12.20 -22.76 -12.94
CA GLY A 241 -11.82 -22.32 -14.27
C GLY A 241 -10.48 -22.89 -14.73
N SER A 242 -10.15 -22.63 -15.99
CA SER A 242 -8.87 -22.96 -16.59
C SER A 242 -8.15 -21.72 -17.07
N ILE A 243 -6.84 -21.67 -16.88
CA ILE A 243 -5.97 -20.59 -17.34
C ILE A 243 -4.93 -21.17 -18.29
N MET A 244 -4.82 -20.61 -19.50
CA MET A 244 -3.83 -21.03 -20.49
C MET A 244 -2.62 -20.09 -20.49
N TYR A 245 -1.70 -20.32 -19.56
CA TYR A 245 -0.52 -19.46 -19.36
C TYR A 245 0.43 -19.36 -20.57
N SER A 246 0.36 -20.28 -21.53
CA SER A 246 1.21 -20.28 -22.72
C SER A 246 0.70 -19.43 -23.88
N THR A 247 -0.60 -19.09 -23.91
CA THR A 247 -1.22 -18.50 -25.11
C THR A 247 -2.19 -17.35 -24.84
N LYS A 248 -2.65 -17.17 -23.60
CA LYS A 248 -3.73 -16.22 -23.26
C LYS A 248 -3.26 -15.04 -22.42
N LEU A 249 -2.02 -14.57 -22.61
CA LEU A 249 -1.48 -13.40 -21.92
C LEU A 249 -2.18 -12.12 -22.41
N ILE A 250 -2.79 -11.37 -21.48
CA ILE A 250 -3.51 -10.12 -21.76
C ILE A 250 -2.90 -8.91 -21.07
N GLY A 251 -1.93 -9.09 -20.18
CA GLY A 251 -1.25 -8.00 -19.50
C GLY A 251 -0.07 -8.46 -18.67
N ILE A 252 0.66 -7.50 -18.11
CA ILE A 252 1.77 -7.72 -17.19
C ILE A 252 1.42 -7.18 -15.82
N VAL A 253 1.84 -7.90 -14.78
CA VAL A 253 1.80 -7.43 -13.40
C VAL A 253 3.05 -6.60 -13.14
N ASN A 254 2.87 -5.36 -12.66
CA ASN A 254 3.95 -4.45 -12.31
C ASN A 254 4.20 -4.40 -10.80
N LYS A 255 3.14 -4.50 -9.98
CA LYS A 255 3.22 -4.48 -8.52
C LYS A 255 2.25 -5.49 -7.91
N ASN A 256 2.69 -6.10 -6.82
CA ASN A 256 1.85 -6.84 -5.88
C ASN A 256 1.95 -6.09 -4.56
N ILE A 257 0.92 -5.31 -4.22
CA ILE A 257 0.84 -4.50 -3.00
C ILE A 257 -0.10 -5.17 -2.00
N TYR A 258 -0.12 -4.68 -0.76
CA TYR A 258 -0.93 -5.27 0.32
C TYR A 258 -2.44 -5.32 -0.03
N SER A 259 -2.91 -4.39 -0.86
CA SER A 259 -4.30 -4.18 -1.26
C SER A 259 -4.67 -4.76 -2.63
N GLY A 260 -3.74 -5.40 -3.35
CA GLY A 260 -4.04 -5.96 -4.66
C GLY A 260 -2.84 -6.02 -5.61
N VAL A 261 -3.15 -6.29 -6.88
CA VAL A 261 -2.18 -6.38 -7.97
C VAL A 261 -2.46 -5.29 -8.98
N THR A 262 -1.44 -4.53 -9.37
CA THR A 262 -1.54 -3.49 -10.39
C THR A 262 -0.58 -3.74 -11.54
N GLY A 263 -0.95 -3.27 -12.73
CA GLY A 263 -0.14 -3.48 -13.92
C GLY A 263 -0.70 -2.84 -15.18
N LYS A 264 -0.25 -3.35 -16.33
CA LYS A 264 -0.69 -2.88 -17.65
C LYS A 264 -1.28 -4.00 -18.49
N LEU A 265 -2.44 -3.74 -19.06
CA LEU A 265 -3.09 -4.57 -20.05
C LEU A 265 -2.53 -4.29 -21.46
N ASN A 266 -2.66 -5.28 -22.33
CA ASN A 266 -2.43 -5.14 -23.75
C ASN A 266 -3.48 -4.19 -24.34
N LYS A 267 -3.04 -3.11 -24.99
CA LYS A 267 -3.94 -2.10 -25.58
C LYS A 267 -4.95 -2.67 -26.57
N ASN A 268 -4.60 -3.72 -27.33
CA ASN A 268 -5.54 -4.36 -28.25
C ASN A 268 -6.61 -5.16 -27.50
N TYR A 269 -6.26 -5.74 -26.35
CA TYR A 269 -7.23 -6.40 -25.49
C TYR A 269 -8.19 -5.38 -24.88
N VAL A 270 -7.68 -4.29 -24.31
CA VAL A 270 -8.52 -3.18 -23.79
C VAL A 270 -9.46 -2.66 -24.89
N LYS A 271 -8.93 -2.31 -26.06
CA LYS A 271 -9.74 -1.81 -27.17
C LYS A 271 -10.82 -2.80 -27.63
N LYS A 272 -10.57 -4.11 -27.53
CA LYS A 272 -11.52 -5.12 -27.97
C LYS A 272 -12.61 -5.39 -26.94
N HIS A 273 -12.28 -5.28 -25.65
CA HIS A 273 -13.13 -5.76 -24.55
C HIS A 273 -13.72 -4.64 -23.69
N TYR A 274 -13.18 -3.42 -23.75
CA TYR A 274 -13.50 -2.34 -22.81
C TYR A 274 -13.71 -0.96 -23.47
N ASP A 275 -13.58 -0.82 -24.80
CA ASP A 275 -13.64 0.49 -25.49
C ASP A 275 -15.03 1.15 -25.41
N GLU A 276 -16.09 0.34 -25.30
CA GLU A 276 -17.49 0.80 -25.24
C GLU A 276 -18.08 0.71 -23.81
N GLU A 277 -17.28 0.31 -22.83
CA GLU A 277 -17.74 0.12 -21.44
C GLU A 277 -17.92 1.45 -20.71
N GLU A 278 -18.92 1.48 -19.82
CA GLU A 278 -19.23 2.66 -19.02
C GLU A 278 -18.12 2.96 -18.01
N LYS A 279 -17.77 4.24 -17.88
CA LYS A 279 -16.86 4.72 -16.85
C LYS A 279 -17.64 5.26 -15.66
N VAL A 280 -17.15 4.97 -14.47
CA VAL A 280 -17.68 5.51 -13.21
C VAL A 280 -16.63 6.38 -12.53
N LEU A 281 -17.08 7.30 -11.67
CA LEU A 281 -16.16 8.11 -10.87
C LEU A 281 -15.43 7.20 -9.87
N LEU A 282 -14.13 7.39 -9.73
CA LEU A 282 -13.34 6.78 -8.67
C LEU A 282 -13.62 7.54 -7.37
N GLY A 283 -14.22 6.88 -6.38
CA GLY A 283 -14.57 7.48 -5.10
C GLY A 283 -13.42 7.42 -4.07
N SER A 284 -13.69 7.95 -2.88
CA SER A 284 -12.83 7.84 -1.68
C SER A 284 -13.58 7.17 -0.53
N SER A 285 -12.92 6.96 0.61
CA SER A 285 -13.59 6.47 1.82
C SER A 285 -14.68 7.42 2.35
N GLU A 286 -14.63 8.71 2.01
CA GLU A 286 -15.65 9.71 2.36
C GLU A 286 -16.96 9.52 1.57
N ASP A 287 -16.88 8.88 0.40
CA ASP A 287 -18.05 8.57 -0.43
C ASP A 287 -18.83 7.34 0.06
N VAL A 288 -18.31 6.61 1.05
CA VAL A 288 -18.89 5.35 1.51
C VAL A 288 -19.89 5.56 2.64
N SER A 289 -21.09 5.00 2.45
CA SER A 289 -22.18 5.03 3.42
C SER A 289 -22.73 3.64 3.72
N LEU A 290 -23.23 3.45 4.95
CA LEU A 290 -23.97 2.24 5.30
C LEU A 290 -25.23 2.10 4.45
N GLY A 291 -25.57 0.87 4.08
CA GLY A 291 -26.76 0.55 3.29
C GLY A 291 -26.43 0.05 1.89
N LYS A 292 -27.33 0.34 0.95
CA LYS A 292 -27.35 -0.31 -0.37
C LYS A 292 -26.12 0.05 -1.21
N ALA A 293 -25.54 -0.97 -1.84
CA ALA A 293 -24.48 -0.88 -2.84
C ALA A 293 -24.61 -2.06 -3.82
N TYR A 294 -23.69 -2.18 -4.78
CA TYR A 294 -23.67 -3.26 -5.75
C TYR A 294 -22.29 -3.86 -5.93
N ILE A 295 -22.21 -5.18 -6.08
CA ILE A 295 -21.05 -5.86 -6.64
C ILE A 295 -21.23 -5.93 -8.16
N TYR A 296 -20.24 -5.46 -8.91
CA TYR A 296 -20.16 -5.67 -10.35
C TYR A 296 -19.35 -6.93 -10.62
N SER A 297 -19.86 -7.85 -11.43
CA SER A 297 -19.14 -9.09 -11.72
C SER A 297 -19.52 -9.66 -13.09
N ARG A 298 -18.51 -10.18 -13.81
CA ARG A 298 -18.66 -10.94 -15.05
C ARG A 298 -18.51 -12.44 -14.84
N ILE A 299 -18.83 -12.94 -13.65
CA ILE A 299 -18.71 -14.36 -13.30
C ILE A 299 -19.55 -15.28 -14.23
N THR A 300 -20.60 -14.75 -14.84
CA THR A 300 -21.46 -15.43 -15.83
C THR A 300 -21.06 -15.16 -17.28
N GLY A 301 -20.02 -14.34 -17.52
CA GLY A 301 -19.53 -13.91 -18.83
C GLY A 301 -19.91 -12.47 -19.20
N GLU A 302 -21.07 -11.99 -18.72
CA GLU A 302 -21.55 -10.62 -18.95
C GLU A 302 -21.52 -9.80 -17.66
N LEU A 303 -21.43 -8.48 -17.76
CA LEU A 303 -21.40 -7.60 -16.59
C LEU A 303 -22.77 -7.55 -15.93
N GLU A 304 -22.85 -8.11 -14.73
CA GLU A 304 -24.05 -8.10 -13.89
C GLU A 304 -23.80 -7.26 -12.63
N LYS A 305 -24.86 -6.59 -12.17
CA LYS A 305 -24.89 -5.83 -10.92
C LYS A 305 -25.67 -6.62 -9.89
N TYR A 306 -25.03 -6.99 -8.79
CA TYR A 306 -25.65 -7.75 -7.70
C TYR A 306 -25.78 -6.86 -6.46
N GLU A 307 -27.01 -6.70 -5.97
CA GLU A 307 -27.27 -5.90 -4.77
C GLU A 307 -26.59 -6.48 -3.51
N ILE A 308 -25.99 -5.58 -2.75
CA ILE A 308 -25.44 -5.83 -1.42
C ILE A 308 -25.86 -4.72 -0.45
N ASN A 309 -25.66 -4.97 0.84
CA ASN A 309 -25.68 -3.95 1.89
C ASN A 309 -24.31 -3.84 2.57
N ILE A 310 -23.79 -2.63 2.70
CA ILE A 310 -22.66 -2.29 3.56
C ILE A 310 -23.21 -2.18 4.99
N VAL A 311 -22.81 -3.12 5.85
CA VAL A 311 -23.33 -3.24 7.23
C VAL A 311 -22.38 -2.67 8.27
N ARG A 312 -21.10 -2.49 7.91
CA ARG A 312 -20.09 -1.86 8.77
C ARG A 312 -19.01 -1.21 7.90
N ILE A 313 -18.50 -0.08 8.38
CA ILE A 313 -17.36 0.64 7.81
C ILE A 313 -16.30 0.75 8.92
N ASP A 314 -15.05 0.49 8.58
CA ASP A 314 -13.88 0.51 9.46
C ASP A 314 -12.76 1.29 8.77
N TYR A 315 -12.60 2.56 9.14
CA TYR A 315 -11.63 3.46 8.51
C TYR A 315 -10.18 3.15 8.88
N ASP A 316 -9.97 2.47 10.01
CA ASP A 316 -8.64 2.08 10.50
C ASP A 316 -8.25 0.66 10.04
N GLY A 317 -9.14 -0.02 9.30
CA GLY A 317 -8.89 -1.35 8.76
C GLY A 317 -7.86 -1.34 7.63
N ASP A 318 -7.00 -2.36 7.60
CA ASP A 318 -5.95 -2.47 6.57
C ASP A 318 -6.51 -2.95 5.21
N VAL A 319 -7.10 -4.16 5.18
CA VAL A 319 -7.71 -4.78 3.98
C VAL A 319 -9.18 -5.19 4.17
N ARG A 320 -9.80 -4.73 5.27
CA ARG A 320 -11.17 -5.07 5.67
C ARG A 320 -11.92 -3.83 6.13
N ASN A 321 -11.93 -2.80 5.28
CA ASN A 321 -12.62 -1.55 5.57
C ASN A 321 -14.14 -1.70 5.58
N LEU A 322 -14.68 -2.60 4.77
CA LEU A 322 -16.12 -2.77 4.61
C LEU A 322 -16.52 -4.16 5.06
N GLN A 323 -17.64 -4.27 5.76
CA GLN A 323 -18.36 -5.52 5.91
C GLN A 323 -19.63 -5.46 5.06
N LEU A 324 -19.81 -6.46 4.22
CA LEU A 324 -20.82 -6.51 3.17
C LEU A 324 -21.75 -7.69 3.43
N LYS A 325 -23.02 -7.53 3.06
CA LYS A 325 -24.01 -8.61 2.99
C LYS A 325 -24.61 -8.67 1.59
N VAL A 326 -24.48 -9.80 0.91
CA VAL A 326 -25.16 -10.07 -0.35
C VAL A 326 -26.66 -10.19 -0.09
N THR A 327 -27.45 -9.39 -0.80
CA THR A 327 -28.92 -9.41 -0.74
C THR A 327 -29.57 -9.80 -2.06
N ASP A 328 -28.80 -9.88 -3.15
CA ASP A 328 -29.28 -10.33 -4.45
C ASP A 328 -29.46 -11.85 -4.50
N ASP A 329 -30.72 -12.28 -4.63
CA ASP A 329 -31.09 -13.70 -4.72
C ASP A 329 -30.44 -14.40 -5.91
N ARG A 330 -30.17 -13.70 -7.02
CA ARG A 330 -29.54 -14.31 -8.21
C ARG A 330 -28.10 -14.70 -7.92
N LEU A 331 -27.36 -13.85 -7.20
CA LEU A 331 -25.99 -14.17 -6.79
C LEU A 331 -26.00 -15.31 -5.79
N ILE A 332 -26.85 -15.24 -4.77
CA ILE A 332 -26.97 -16.29 -3.75
C ILE A 332 -27.35 -17.64 -4.39
N GLU A 333 -28.27 -17.66 -5.34
CA GLU A 333 -28.63 -18.89 -6.05
C GLU A 333 -27.46 -19.41 -6.90
N LEU A 334 -26.72 -18.54 -7.58
CA LEU A 334 -25.61 -18.91 -8.45
C LEU A 334 -24.42 -19.47 -7.67
N THR A 335 -24.04 -18.79 -6.59
CA THR A 335 -22.74 -18.98 -5.91
C THR A 335 -22.85 -19.33 -4.43
N GLY A 336 -24.04 -19.26 -3.82
CA GLY A 336 -24.20 -19.37 -2.37
C GLY A 336 -23.75 -18.13 -1.59
N GLY A 337 -23.47 -17.01 -2.27
CA GLY A 337 -22.94 -15.78 -1.68
C GLY A 337 -21.58 -15.38 -2.29
N ILE A 338 -20.62 -15.00 -1.47
CA ILE A 338 -19.26 -14.69 -1.93
C ILE A 338 -18.47 -16.01 -2.04
N VAL A 339 -17.79 -16.22 -3.16
CA VAL A 339 -16.94 -17.40 -3.41
C VAL A 339 -15.50 -16.98 -3.66
N GLN A 340 -14.55 -17.90 -3.45
CA GLN A 340 -13.16 -17.70 -3.83
C GLN A 340 -13.05 -17.43 -5.33
N GLY A 341 -12.23 -16.45 -5.69
CA GLY A 341 -12.08 -15.94 -7.06
C GLY A 341 -12.87 -14.65 -7.33
N MET A 342 -13.90 -14.32 -6.54
CA MET A 342 -14.60 -13.02 -6.61
C MET A 342 -13.80 -11.87 -5.99
N SER A 343 -12.70 -12.14 -5.29
CA SER A 343 -11.81 -11.11 -4.77
C SER A 343 -11.34 -10.18 -5.89
N GLY A 344 -11.56 -8.87 -5.70
CA GLY A 344 -11.41 -7.84 -6.73
C GLY A 344 -12.72 -7.44 -7.41
N SER A 345 -13.86 -8.08 -7.12
CA SER A 345 -15.13 -7.63 -7.71
C SER A 345 -15.45 -6.19 -7.27
N PRO A 346 -15.69 -5.25 -8.20
CA PRO A 346 -15.91 -3.85 -7.86
C PRO A 346 -17.16 -3.64 -7.02
N ILE A 347 -17.07 -2.75 -6.04
CA ILE A 347 -18.18 -2.30 -5.20
C ILE A 347 -18.57 -0.90 -5.63
N ILE A 348 -19.79 -0.74 -6.11
CA ILE A 348 -20.35 0.52 -6.60
C ILE A 348 -21.43 1.02 -5.64
N GLN A 349 -21.34 2.28 -5.23
CA GLN A 349 -22.35 3.00 -4.46
C GLN A 349 -22.49 4.41 -5.03
N ASP A 350 -23.74 4.87 -5.20
CA ASP A 350 -24.05 6.21 -5.74
C ASP A 350 -23.29 6.56 -7.04
N ASP A 351 -23.24 5.60 -7.97
CA ASP A 351 -22.54 5.67 -9.26
C ASP A 351 -21.03 5.93 -9.18
N LYS A 352 -20.43 5.67 -8.01
CA LYS A 352 -18.98 5.71 -7.79
C LYS A 352 -18.42 4.33 -7.51
N LEU A 353 -17.22 4.06 -8.00
CA LEU A 353 -16.42 2.93 -7.55
C LEU A 353 -15.86 3.27 -6.18
N ILE A 354 -16.31 2.57 -5.13
CA ILE A 354 -15.92 2.86 -3.74
C ILE A 354 -15.00 1.81 -3.12
N GLY A 355 -14.91 0.63 -3.71
CA GLY A 355 -14.10 -0.45 -3.17
C GLY A 355 -14.08 -1.71 -4.00
N ALA A 356 -13.50 -2.76 -3.43
CA ALA A 356 -13.46 -4.09 -4.02
C ALA A 356 -13.70 -5.17 -2.95
N VAL A 357 -14.35 -6.27 -3.34
CA VAL A 357 -14.53 -7.44 -2.47
C VAL A 357 -13.17 -8.09 -2.17
N THR A 358 -12.93 -8.51 -0.93
CA THR A 358 -11.66 -9.15 -0.53
C THR A 358 -11.86 -10.60 -0.09
N HIS A 359 -12.56 -10.81 1.03
CA HIS A 359 -12.67 -12.13 1.67
C HIS A 359 -14.13 -12.45 2.00
N VAL A 360 -14.48 -13.73 1.91
CA VAL A 360 -15.76 -14.25 2.42
C VAL A 360 -15.67 -14.53 3.91
N ILE A 361 -16.78 -14.34 4.63
CA ILE A 361 -16.93 -14.76 6.02
C ILE A 361 -17.34 -16.24 6.02
N VAL A 362 -16.51 -17.11 6.60
CA VAL A 362 -16.62 -18.58 6.43
C VAL A 362 -17.91 -19.15 7.04
N ASP A 363 -18.36 -18.59 8.15
CA ASP A 363 -19.57 -18.99 8.87
C ASP A 363 -20.87 -18.47 8.22
N ASP A 364 -20.80 -17.39 7.44
CA ASP A 364 -21.93 -16.88 6.64
C ASP A 364 -21.42 -16.41 5.27
N PRO A 365 -21.52 -17.26 4.23
CA PRO A 365 -21.00 -16.91 2.91
C PRO A 365 -21.76 -15.79 2.21
N THR A 366 -22.94 -15.41 2.68
CA THR A 366 -23.61 -14.20 2.18
C THR A 366 -22.92 -12.93 2.68
N MET A 367 -22.03 -13.06 3.67
CA MET A 367 -21.28 -11.97 4.24
C MET A 367 -19.82 -12.01 3.78
N GLY A 368 -19.20 -10.84 3.70
CA GLY A 368 -17.79 -10.72 3.34
C GLY A 368 -17.21 -9.37 3.69
N TYR A 369 -15.97 -9.17 3.26
CA TYR A 369 -15.20 -7.96 3.46
C TYR A 369 -14.93 -7.26 2.14
N GLY A 370 -14.78 -5.95 2.22
CA GLY A 370 -14.29 -5.09 1.14
C GLY A 370 -13.17 -4.17 1.62
N ILE A 371 -12.38 -3.67 0.67
CA ILE A 371 -11.36 -2.64 0.86
C ILE A 371 -11.81 -1.34 0.18
N PHE A 372 -11.43 -0.19 0.72
CA PHE A 372 -11.64 1.09 0.01
C PHE A 372 -10.84 1.14 -1.29
N ILE A 373 -11.41 1.78 -2.31
CA ILE A 373 -10.76 1.82 -3.61
C ILE A 373 -9.45 2.64 -3.59
N GLU A 374 -9.41 3.71 -2.81
CA GLU A 374 -8.23 4.58 -2.69
C GLU A 374 -7.02 3.86 -2.08
N ASN A 375 -7.24 2.75 -1.37
CA ASN A 375 -6.16 1.94 -0.81
C ASN A 375 -5.51 1.02 -1.86
N MET A 376 -6.07 0.91 -3.06
CA MET A 376 -5.61 -0.03 -4.11
C MET A 376 -4.62 0.57 -5.14
N GLU A 377 -4.16 1.82 -4.95
CA GLU A 377 -3.29 2.53 -5.90
C GLU A 377 -1.77 2.30 -5.73
#